data_AF-A0A1V6HY01-F1
#
_entry.id   AF-A0A1V6HY01-F1
#
_cell.length_a   1.000
_cell.length_b   1.000
_cell.length_c   1.000
_cell.angle_alpha   90.00
_cell.angle_beta   90.00
_cell.angle_gamma   90.00
#
_symmetry.space_group_name_H-M   'P 1'
#
loop_
_entity.id
_entity.type
_entity.pdbx_description
1 polymer ?
#
loop_
_entity_poly.entity_id
_entity_poly.type
_entity_poly.pdbx_seq_one_letter_code
_entity_poly.pdbx_strand_id
1 'polypeptide(L)' 'MASSINAPIATIFCSTVPSFGFTPLSDKSFIIEPNIELLCRPCGKHGYSKCPKNLFICGNSFNIEQLLEPVKQLQSDVQ' A
#
# COMPACT_ATOMS: atom_id res chain seq x y z
N MET A 1 5.91 -10.38 -8.52
CA MET A 1 7.18 -11.13 -8.42
C MET A 1 7.68 -11.30 -6.98
N ALA A 2 7.51 -10.34 -6.05
CA ALA A 2 7.89 -10.58 -4.64
C ALA A 2 7.01 -11.65 -3.95
N SER A 3 5.69 -11.61 -4.16
CA SER A 3 4.76 -12.53 -3.48
C SER A 3 4.92 -13.99 -3.90
N SER A 4 5.45 -14.27 -5.09
CA SER A 4 5.60 -15.64 -5.60
C SER A 4 6.73 -16.42 -4.93
N ILE A 5 7.64 -15.72 -4.24
CA ILE A 5 8.73 -16.34 -3.46
C ILE A 5 8.49 -16.22 -1.95
N ASN A 6 7.26 -15.88 -1.54
CA ASN A 6 6.88 -15.67 -0.14
C ASN A 6 7.79 -14.67 0.61
N ALA A 7 8.32 -13.66 -0.09
CA ALA A 7 9.10 -12.61 0.57
C ALA A 7 8.18 -11.73 1.44
N PRO A 8 8.66 -11.18 2.58
CA PRO A 8 7.91 -10.18 3.32
C PRO A 8 7.60 -8.95 2.45
N ILE A 9 6.35 -8.48 2.47
CA ILE A 9 5.88 -7.41 1.55
C ILE A 9 5.10 -6.34 2.29
N ALA A 10 5.51 -5.08 2.14
CA ALA A 10 4.67 -3.92 2.41
C ALA A 10 4.03 -3.42 1.11
N THR A 11 2.70 -3.38 1.04
CA THR A 11 1.95 -2.90 -0.12
C THR A 11 1.27 -1.58 0.18
N ILE A 12 1.61 -0.54 -0.59
CA ILE A 12 1.04 0.80 -0.46
C ILE A 12 -0.06 0.97 -1.50
N PHE A 13 -1.29 1.18 -1.06
CA PHE A 13 -2.45 1.37 -1.93
C PHE A 13 -2.79 2.86 -2.11
N CYS A 14 -2.46 3.42 -3.28
CA CYS A 14 -2.79 4.80 -3.64
C CYS A 14 -4.11 4.88 -4.44
N SER A 15 -4.05 4.62 -5.75
CA SER A 15 -5.18 4.81 -6.68
C SER A 15 -6.27 3.73 -6.55
N THR A 16 -5.88 2.53 -6.11
CA THR A 16 -6.75 1.37 -5.89
C THR A 16 -6.96 1.12 -4.40
N VAL A 17 -7.82 0.16 -4.08
CA VAL A 17 -8.16 -0.26 -2.72
C VAL A 17 -7.87 -1.75 -2.53
N PRO A 18 -7.52 -2.19 -1.31
CA PRO A 18 -7.28 -3.60 -1.01
C PRO A 18 -8.49 -4.49 -1.31
N SER A 19 -9.71 -3.96 -1.17
CA SER A 19 -10.97 -4.69 -1.40
C SER A 19 -11.18 -5.17 -2.85
N PHE A 20 -10.34 -4.75 -3.80
CA PHE A 20 -10.32 -5.32 -5.14
C PHE A 20 -9.67 -6.73 -5.20
N GLY A 21 -9.05 -7.20 -4.11
CA GLY A 21 -8.48 -8.56 -4.03
C GLY A 21 -7.07 -8.70 -4.62
N PHE A 22 -6.40 -7.58 -4.94
CA PHE A 22 -5.02 -7.57 -5.43
C PHE A 22 -3.98 -7.37 -4.31
N THR A 23 -4.25 -7.90 -3.12
CA THR A 23 -3.31 -7.88 -2.00
C THR A 23 -2.23 -8.96 -2.19
N PRO A 24 -1.03 -8.79 -1.62
CA PRO A 24 -0.02 -9.85 -1.60
C PRO A 24 -0.54 -11.13 -0.93
N LEU A 25 -0.05 -12.27 -1.38
CA LEU A 25 -0.35 -13.59 -0.82
C LEU A 25 0.77 -14.12 0.10
N SER A 26 1.75 -13.27 0.43
CA SER A 26 2.86 -13.63 1.31
C SER A 26 2.37 -13.77 2.76
N ASP A 27 2.90 -14.76 3.47
CA ASP A 27 2.60 -15.01 4.89
C ASP A 27 2.85 -13.77 5.75
N LYS A 28 3.94 -13.04 5.45
CA LYS A 28 4.26 -11.76 6.07
C LYS A 28 3.94 -10.64 5.11
N SER A 29 2.76 -10.05 5.27
CA SER A 29 2.34 -8.92 4.46
C SER A 29 1.73 -7.79 5.28
N PHE A 30 1.97 -6.57 4.81
CA PHE A 30 1.51 -5.34 5.43
C PHE A 30 0.77 -4.52 4.39
N ILE A 31 -0.45 -4.10 4.72
CA ILE A 31 -1.27 -3.25 3.86
C ILE A 31 -1.21 -1.83 4.41
N ILE A 32 -0.83 -0.89 3.55
CA ILE A 32 -0.66 0.52 3.90
C ILE A 32 -1.64 1.34 3.05
N GLU A 33 -2.60 1.98 3.72
CA GLU A 33 -3.59 2.87 3.10
C GLU A 33 -3.40 4.31 3.59
N PRO A 34 -3.81 5.34 2.82
CA PRO A 34 -3.75 6.72 3.26
C PRO A 34 -4.49 6.91 4.59
N ASN A 35 -3.89 7.68 5.50
CA ASN A 35 -4.42 7.98 6.84
C ASN A 35 -5.53 9.06 6.84
N ILE A 36 -6.08 9.37 5.67
CA ILE A 36 -7.15 10.35 5.48
C ILE A 36 -8.25 9.76 4.61
N GLU A 37 -9.46 10.27 4.77
CA GLU A 37 -10.55 9.96 3.88
C GLU A 37 -10.32 10.60 2.50
N LEU A 38 -10.51 9.82 1.44
CA LEU A 38 -10.27 10.24 0.07
C LEU A 38 -11.52 10.03 -0.78
N LEU A 39 -12.25 11.12 -1.05
CA LEU A 39 -13.45 11.10 -1.90
C LEU A 39 -13.17 10.69 -3.36
N CYS A 40 -11.90 10.72 -3.79
CA CYS A 40 -11.49 10.37 -5.15
C CYS A 40 -11.03 8.90 -5.30
N ARG A 41 -11.13 8.08 -4.24
CA ARG A 41 -10.62 6.71 -4.18
C ARG A 41 -11.78 5.71 -3.99
N PRO A 42 -11.78 4.55 -4.68
CA PRO A 42 -10.83 4.11 -5.71
C PRO A 42 -11.00 4.90 -7.02
N CYS A 43 -9.90 5.19 -7.71
CA CYS A 43 -9.98 5.90 -8.98
C CYS A 43 -10.48 5.00 -10.12
N GLY A 44 -10.12 3.70 -10.11
CA GLY A 44 -10.50 2.70 -11.11
C GLY A 44 -9.92 1.31 -10.78
N LYS A 45 -10.32 0.24 -11.48
CA LYS A 45 -9.96 -1.17 -11.15
C LYS A 45 -8.45 -1.47 -11.13
N HIS A 46 -7.68 -0.88 -12.04
CA HIS A 46 -6.23 -1.11 -12.18
C HIS A 46 -5.41 0.19 -12.04
N GLY A 47 -6.01 1.25 -11.49
CA GLY A 47 -5.39 2.58 -11.45
C GLY A 47 -5.25 3.24 -12.82
N TYR A 48 -4.56 4.37 -12.85
CA TYR A 48 -4.27 5.15 -14.05
C TYR A 48 -2.81 5.56 -14.10
N SER A 49 -2.27 5.79 -15.30
CA SER A 49 -0.91 6.32 -15.49
C SER A 49 -0.73 7.72 -14.90
N LYS A 50 -1.82 8.49 -14.75
CA LYS A 50 -1.84 9.80 -14.13
C LYS A 50 -3.07 9.92 -13.23
N CYS A 51 -2.93 10.63 -12.11
CA CYS A 51 -4.06 10.96 -11.25
C CYS A 51 -5.14 11.70 -12.07
N PRO A 52 -6.38 11.18 -12.18
CA PRO A 52 -7.43 11.80 -12.99
C PRO A 52 -7.89 13.15 -12.44
N LYS A 53 -7.59 13.44 -11.17
CA LYS A 53 -7.85 14.73 -10.52
C LYS A 53 -6.63 15.66 -10.53
N ASN A 54 -5.46 15.18 -10.96
CA ASN A 54 -4.20 15.93 -10.99
C ASN A 54 -3.76 16.51 -9.62
N LEU A 55 -4.15 15.86 -8.52
CA LEU A 55 -3.79 16.27 -7.15
C LEU A 55 -2.88 15.24 -6.44
N PHE A 56 -3.01 13.95 -6.79
CA PHE A 56 -2.27 12.82 -6.19
C PHE A 56 -2.23 12.81 -4.65
N ILE A 57 -3.31 13.28 -4.02
CA ILE A 57 -3.43 13.39 -2.55
C ILE A 57 -3.10 12.04 -1.89
N CYS A 58 -3.66 10.94 -2.42
CA CYS A 58 -3.43 9.60 -1.89
C CYS A 58 -1.96 9.20 -1.78
N GLY A 59 -1.07 9.66 -2.68
CA GLY A 59 0.36 9.36 -2.62
C GLY A 59 1.15 10.30 -1.71
N ASN A 60 0.62 11.49 -1.41
CA ASN A 60 1.31 12.52 -0.63
C ASN A 60 0.87 12.58 0.84
N SER A 61 -0.18 11.84 1.23
CA SER A 61 -0.74 11.88 2.59
C SER A 61 -0.08 10.90 3.57
N PHE A 62 0.81 10.03 3.11
CA PHE A 62 1.49 9.09 3.99
C PHE A 62 2.49 9.81 4.90
N ASN A 63 2.53 9.44 6.18
CA ASN A 63 3.63 9.81 7.06
C ASN A 63 4.72 8.74 7.02
N ILE A 64 5.96 9.13 7.32
CA ILE A 64 7.12 8.22 7.26
C ILE A 64 7.02 7.10 8.28
N GLU A 65 6.46 7.37 9.46
CA GLU A 65 6.34 6.37 10.52
C GLU A 65 5.47 5.19 10.08
N GLN A 66 4.33 5.46 9.45
CA GLN A 66 3.44 4.47 8.88
C GLN A 66 4.14 3.63 7.78
N LEU A 67 5.01 4.24 6.98
CA LEU A 67 5.76 3.52 5.95
C LEU A 67 6.86 2.63 6.54
N LEU A 68 7.41 3.00 7.69
CA LEU A 68 8.50 2.28 8.36
C LEU A 68 8.01 1.21 9.34
N GLU A 69 6.75 1.21 9.75
CA GLU A 69 6.18 0.20 10.65
C GLU A 69 6.47 -1.26 10.21
N PRO A 70 6.29 -1.65 8.93
CA PRO A 70 6.64 -2.99 8.47
C PRO A 70 8.11 -3.36 8.70
N VAL A 71 9.01 -2.39 8.55
CA VAL A 71 10.46 -2.62 8.71
C VAL A 71 10.78 -2.89 10.17
N LYS A 72 10.23 -2.09 11.08
CA LYS A 72 10.41 -2.27 12.54
C LYS A 72 9.93 -3.65 12.98
N GLN A 73 8.76 -4.08 12.50
CA GLN A 73 8.16 -5.38 12.84
C GLN A 73 8.98 -6.55 12.28
N LEU A 74 9.56 -6.41 11.09
CA LEU A 74 10.43 -7.45 10.52
C LEU A 74 11.81 -7.51 11.20
N GLN A 75 12.35 -6.40 11.69
CA GLN A 75 13.63 -6.39 12.40
C GLN A 75 13.55 -7.14 13.73
N SER A 76 12.41 -7.11 14.42
CA SER A 76 12.21 -7.88 15.67
C SER A 76 12.16 -9.39 15.47
N ASP A 77 11.88 -9.88 14.26
CA ASP A 77 11.81 -11.32 13.96
C ASP A 77 13.18 -11.97 13.69
N VAL A 78 14.24 -11.17 13.57
CA VAL A 78 15.61 -11.61 13.21
C VAL A 78 16.54 -11.67 14.43
N GLN A 79 16.05 -11.29 15.62
CA GLN A 79 16.77 -11.42 16.89
C GLN A 79 16.47 -12.77 17.55
#